data_AF-A0A527X0A1-F1
#
_entry.id   AF-A0A527X0A1-F1
#
_cell.length_a   1.000
_cell.length_b   1.000
_cell.length_c   1.000
_cell.angle_alpha   90.00
_cell.angle_beta   90.00
_cell.angle_gamma   90.00
#
_symmetry.space_group_name_H-M   'P 1'
#
loop_
_entity.id
_entity.type
_entity.pdbx_description
1 polymer ?
#
loop_
_entity_poly.entity_id
_entity_poly.type
_entity_poly.pdbx_seq_one_letter_code
_entity_poly.pdbx_strand_id
1 'polypeptide(L)' 'LLHAHAVGDLPSHHGDPFDRLLIAQAQIENLTILTSDSHFARYNVALA' A
#
# COMPACT_ATOMS: atom_id res chain seq x y z
N LEU A 1 15.02 -1.32 -3.03
CA LEU A 1 14.35 -2.59 -3.39
C LEU A 1 13.45 -3.15 -2.29
N LEU A 2 13.68 -2.84 -1.00
CA LEU A 2 12.86 -3.33 0.11
C LEU A 2 11.33 -3.24 -0.13
N HIS A 3 10.81 -2.05 -0.44
CA HIS A 3 9.37 -1.86 -0.66
C HIS A 3 8.86 -2.66 -1.87
N ALA A 4 9.65 -2.73 -2.94
CA ALA A 4 9.30 -3.51 -4.13
C ALA A 4 9.24 -5.01 -3.86
N HIS A 5 10.07 -5.55 -2.96
CA HIS A 5 9.96 -6.94 -2.52
C HIS A 5 8.71 -7.16 -1.66
N ALA A 6 8.42 -6.24 -0.75
CA ALA A 6 7.24 -6.32 0.12
C ALA A 6 5.90 -6.27 -0.64
N VAL A 7 5.87 -5.71 -1.86
CA VAL A 7 4.70 -5.79 -2.75
C VAL A 7 4.26 -7.24 -2.98
N GLY A 8 5.19 -8.19 -3.04
CA GLY A 8 4.91 -9.62 -3.24
C GLY A 8 4.07 -10.24 -2.13
N ASP A 9 4.15 -9.70 -0.91
CA ASP A 9 3.44 -10.19 0.26
C ASP A 9 2.04 -9.54 0.43
N LEU A 10 1.74 -8.51 -0.37
CA LEU A 10 0.45 -7.83 -0.30
C LEU A 10 -0.68 -8.72 -0.85
N PRO A 11 -1.84 -8.78 -0.18
CA PRO A 11 -3.05 -9.38 -0.73
C PRO A 11 -3.42 -8.77 -2.09
N SER A 12 -3.95 -9.57 -3.00
CA SER A 12 -4.37 -9.14 -4.33
C SER A 12 -5.75 -8.49 -4.31
N HIS A 13 -5.86 -7.30 -3.71
CA HIS A 13 -7.08 -6.50 -3.68
C HIS A 13 -7.14 -5.43 -4.78
N HIS A 14 -5.96 -5.04 -5.30
CA HIS A 14 -5.76 -4.02 -6.32
C HIS A 14 -4.60 -4.43 -7.25
N GLY A 15 -4.69 -4.04 -8.52
CA GLY A 15 -3.77 -4.45 -9.57
C GLY A 15 -2.70 -3.41 -9.93
N ASP A 16 -2.87 -2.16 -9.50
CA ASP A 16 -1.93 -1.11 -9.87
C ASP A 16 -0.59 -1.28 -9.13
N PRO A 17 0.53 -1.46 -9.86
CA PRO A 17 1.82 -1.74 -9.24
C PRO A 17 2.39 -0.55 -8.46
N PHE A 18 2.03 0.69 -8.83
CA PHE A 18 2.48 1.88 -8.13
C PHE A 18 1.73 2.08 -6.82
N ASP A 19 0.39 1.92 -6.83
CA ASP A 19 -0.41 1.97 -5.61
C ASP A 19 0.03 0.89 -4.61
N ARG A 20 0.31 -0.31 -5.10
CA ARG A 20 0.86 -1.39 -4.27
C ARG A 20 2.22 -1.04 -3.67
N LEU A 21 3.07 -0.32 -4.41
CA LEU A 21 4.35 0.16 -3.88
C LEU A 21 4.14 1.21 -2.78
N LEU A 22 3.17 2.12 -2.96
CA LEU A 22 2.81 3.12 -1.93
C LEU A 22 2.28 2.44 -0.66
N ILE A 23 1.44 1.43 -0.79
CA ILE A 23 0.94 0.62 0.34
C ILE A 23 2.10 -0.05 1.06
N ALA A 24 2.98 -0.76 0.33
CA ALA A 24 4.12 -1.45 0.92
C ALA A 24 5.05 -0.49 1.67
N GLN A 25 5.32 0.68 1.08
CA GLN A 25 6.13 1.71 1.75
C GLN A 25 5.43 2.24 3.01
N ALA A 26 4.15 2.55 2.95
CA ALA A 26 3.42 3.07 4.11
C ALA A 26 3.36 2.07 5.28
N GLN A 27 3.24 0.77 4.99
CA GLN A 27 3.30 -0.27 6.02
C GLN A 27 4.66 -0.37 6.70
N ILE A 28 5.74 -0.25 5.93
CA ILE A 28 7.12 -0.38 6.44
C ILE A 28 7.54 0.88 7.21
N GLU A 29 7.19 2.05 6.69
CA GLU A 29 7.59 3.35 7.25
C GLU A 29 6.57 3.91 8.25
N ASN A 30 5.47 3.18 8.49
CA ASN A 30 4.36 3.59 9.34
C ASN A 30 3.79 4.97 8.97
N LEU A 31 3.54 5.18 7.67
CA LEU A 31 3.01 6.42 7.12
C LEU A 31 1.50 6.37 6.96
N THR A 32 0.89 7.57 6.92
CA THR A 32 -0.51 7.75 6.54
C THR A 32 -0.58 8.09 5.06
N ILE A 33 -1.48 7.42 4.33
CA ILE A 33 -1.74 7.72 2.92
C ILE A 33 -2.95 8.65 2.83
N LEU A 34 -2.75 9.81 2.22
CA LEU A 34 -3.84 10.71 1.83
C LEU A 34 -4.36 10.28 0.46
N THR A 35 -5.60 9.83 0.37
CA THR A 35 -6.18 9.36 -0.90
C THR A 35 -7.70 9.43 -0.90
N SER A 36 -8.28 9.67 -2.08
CA SER A 36 -9.72 9.51 -2.31
C SER A 36 -10.09 8.11 -2.80
N ASP A 37 -9.10 7.25 -3.07
CA ASP A 37 -9.35 5.90 -3.56
C ASP A 37 -9.66 4.92 -2.42
N SER A 38 -10.91 4.46 -2.40
CA SER A 38 -11.41 3.48 -1.44
C SER A 38 -10.72 2.11 -1.48
N HIS A 39 -9.98 1.76 -2.54
CA HIS A 39 -9.25 0.49 -2.62
C HIS A 39 -8.17 0.39 -1.54
N PHE A 40 -7.57 1.51 -1.12
CA PHE A 40 -6.53 1.53 -0.09
C PHE A 40 -7.04 1.06 1.28
N ALA A 41 -8.34 1.23 1.57
CA ALA A 41 -8.95 0.76 2.81
C ALA A 41 -8.99 -0.77 2.96
N ARG A 42 -8.70 -1.51 1.87
CA ARG A 42 -8.57 -2.98 1.90
C ARG A 42 -7.20 -3.44 2.41
N TYR A 43 -6.27 -2.51 2.60
CA TYR A 43 -4.92 -2.78 3.09
C TYR A 43 -4.75 -2.25 4.53
N ASN A 44 -3.87 -2.89 5.30
CA ASN A 44 -3.58 -2.48 6.66
C ASN A 44 -2.63 -1.26 6.67
N VAL A 45 -3.17 -0.08 6.39
CA VAL A 45 -2.48 1.21 6.38
C VAL A 45 -3.37 2.29 7.01
N ALA A 46 -2.75 3.33 7.58
CA ALA A 46 -3.48 4.52 8.03
C ALA A 46 -3.89 5.37 6.82
N LEU A 47 -5.12 5.88 6.82
CA LEU A 47 -5.66 6.73 5.77
C LEU A 47 -6.09 8.09 6.33
N ALA A 48 -5.87 9.13 5.52
CA ALA A 48 -6.34 10.50 5.75
C ALA A 48 -7.12 11.02 4.55
#